data_AF-I1CU97-F1
#
_entry.id   AF-I1CU97-F1
#
_cell.length_a   1.000
_cell.length_b   1.000
_cell.length_c   1.000
_cell.angle_alpha   90.00
_cell.angle_beta   90.00
_cell.angle_gamma   90.00
#
_symmetry.space_group_name_H-M   'P 1'
#
loop_
_entity.id
_entity.type
_entity.pdbx_description
1 polymer ?
#
loop_
_entity_poly.entity_id
_entity_poly.type
_entity_poly.pdbx_seq_one_letter_code
_entity_poly.pdbx_strand_id
1 'polypeptide(L)'
;MIPKLSESPNVPVQVRAALFLIACDIPASRKVSGFTSFNATVPCNKCSTAFPARYNTHLQRDFSFGLEDIDAWSLRTNIENRYHAKNWKEATTKRKRADLEQKFGTRFSALHDLEYLDLVRCTAIDPMHGLFLGTAKKMVKIWRTTICDLTHELYLTDADLKEMQKEANDIILPAQYTPINQKIASDFSDLKADEWRTWCLALSPLLLKSRLPVRHKENWAKFVQACHIVQ
;
A
#
# COMPACT_ATOMS: atom_id res chain seq x y z
N MET A 1 -28.28 -9.53 21.06
CA MET A 1 -28.92 -10.55 20.22
C MET A 1 -27.80 -11.26 19.48
N ILE A 2 -27.42 -12.46 19.92
CA ILE A 2 -26.33 -13.25 19.30
C ILE A 2 -26.88 -13.76 17.96
N PRO A 3 -26.20 -13.58 16.82
CA PRO A 3 -26.68 -14.15 15.57
C PRO A 3 -26.72 -15.67 15.73
N LYS A 4 -27.90 -16.27 15.54
CA LYS A 4 -27.99 -17.73 15.40
C LYS A 4 -27.09 -18.13 14.23
N LEU A 5 -26.06 -18.94 14.51
CA LEU A 5 -25.36 -19.67 13.47
C LEU A 5 -26.42 -20.46 12.70
N SER A 6 -26.55 -20.19 11.40
CA SER A 6 -27.44 -20.94 10.53
C SER A 6 -27.05 -22.41 10.57
N GLU A 7 -27.98 -23.29 10.93
CA GLU A 7 -27.77 -24.74 10.84
C GLU A 7 -27.43 -25.08 9.39
N SER A 8 -26.35 -25.85 9.20
CA SER A 8 -25.99 -26.37 7.88
C SER A 8 -27.16 -27.18 7.34
N PRO A 9 -27.61 -26.99 6.09
CA PRO A 9 -28.74 -27.73 5.55
C PRO A 9 -28.48 -29.24 5.63
N ASN A 10 -29.50 -29.99 6.07
CA ASN A 10 -29.46 -31.45 6.20
C ASN A 10 -29.35 -32.20 4.85
N VAL A 11 -29.42 -31.46 3.74
CA VAL A 11 -29.26 -31.98 2.37
C VAL A 11 -28.04 -31.30 1.75
N PRO A 12 -27.11 -32.04 1.12
CA PRO A 12 -25.97 -31.44 0.42
C PRO A 12 -26.43 -30.43 -0.63
N VAL A 13 -25.99 -29.18 -0.48
CA VAL A 13 -26.24 -28.11 -1.45
C VAL A 13 -25.01 -27.96 -2.34
N GLN A 14 -25.20 -28.02 -3.66
CA GLN A 14 -24.13 -27.73 -4.60
C GLN A 14 -23.80 -26.23 -4.58
N VAL A 15 -22.58 -25.88 -4.19
CA VAL A 15 -22.07 -24.51 -4.22
C VAL A 15 -21.03 -24.40 -5.33
N ARG A 16 -21.15 -23.36 -6.16
CA ARG A 16 -20.12 -22.96 -7.13
C ARG A 16 -19.52 -21.64 -6.66
N ALA A 17 -18.20 -21.61 -6.45
CA ALA A 17 -17.49 -20.42 -6.03
C ALA A 17 -16.25 -20.23 -6.91
N ALA A 18 -15.86 -18.96 -7.11
CA ALA A 18 -14.65 -18.58 -7.81
C ALA A 18 -13.91 -17.51 -7.00
N LEU A 19 -12.58 -17.57 -7.03
CA LEU A 19 -11.74 -16.56 -6.38
C LEU A 19 -11.57 -15.37 -7.31
N PHE A 20 -11.98 -14.18 -6.88
CA PHE A 20 -11.92 -13.00 -7.73
C PHE A 20 -10.72 -12.09 -7.41
N LEU A 21 -10.48 -11.85 -6.12
CA LEU A 21 -9.49 -10.89 -5.64
C LEU A 21 -8.85 -11.38 -4.34
N ILE A 22 -7.55 -11.18 -4.21
CA ILE A 22 -6.78 -11.43 -3.01
C ILE A 22 -6.56 -10.06 -2.34
N ALA A 23 -7.42 -9.75 -1.38
CA ALA A 23 -7.36 -8.54 -0.57
C ALA A 23 -6.84 -8.89 0.83
N CYS A 24 -5.54 -8.70 1.04
CA CYS A 24 -4.87 -8.93 2.32
C CYS A 24 -3.78 -7.88 2.51
N ASP A 25 -3.25 -7.77 3.72
CA ASP A 25 -2.05 -6.98 3.97
C ASP A 25 -0.86 -7.46 3.10
N ILE A 26 0.19 -6.64 3.00
CA ILE A 26 1.34 -6.96 2.16
C ILE A 26 1.94 -8.33 2.55
N PRO A 27 2.27 -8.63 3.82
CA PRO A 27 2.84 -9.93 4.18
C PRO A 27 1.98 -11.14 3.78
N ALA A 28 0.67 -11.11 4.00
CA ALA A 28 -0.21 -12.22 3.66
C ALA A 28 -0.38 -12.34 2.14
N SER A 29 -0.60 -11.22 1.44
CA SER A 29 -0.77 -11.22 -0.02
C SER A 29 0.44 -11.80 -0.75
N ARG A 30 1.68 -11.54 -0.27
CA ARG A 30 2.90 -12.15 -0.81
C ARG A 30 2.90 -13.67 -0.67
N LYS A 31 2.55 -14.19 0.50
CA LYS A 31 2.49 -15.65 0.73
C LYS A 31 1.40 -16.32 -0.09
N VAL A 32 0.19 -15.76 -0.08
CA VAL A 32 -0.98 -16.33 -0.78
C VAL A 32 -0.78 -16.32 -2.30
N SER A 33 -0.25 -15.23 -2.84
CA SER A 33 -0.12 -15.05 -4.30
C SER A 33 1.22 -15.53 -4.85
N GLY A 34 2.13 -16.00 -3.98
CA GLY A 34 3.45 -16.50 -4.39
C GLY A 34 4.45 -15.39 -4.72
N PHE A 35 4.28 -14.16 -4.28
CA PHE A 35 5.29 -13.11 -4.47
C PHE A 35 6.32 -13.09 -3.33
N THR A 36 7.49 -12.53 -3.59
CA THR A 36 8.54 -12.33 -2.58
C THR A 36 8.20 -11.17 -1.62
N SER A 37 8.93 -11.07 -0.51
CA SER A 37 8.66 -10.05 0.52
C SER A 37 8.98 -8.63 0.04
N PHE A 38 8.51 -7.63 0.79
CA PHE A 38 8.73 -6.21 0.48
C PHE A 38 10.23 -5.80 0.46
N ASN A 39 11.13 -6.57 1.09
CA ASN A 39 12.57 -6.29 1.08
C ASN A 39 13.35 -7.10 0.04
N ALA A 40 12.67 -7.89 -0.80
CA ALA A 40 13.30 -8.65 -1.87
C ALA A 40 13.82 -7.74 -3.00
N THR A 41 14.72 -8.27 -3.84
CA THR A 41 15.24 -7.55 -5.01
C THR A 41 14.13 -7.14 -5.97
N VAL A 42 13.13 -8.00 -6.19
CA VAL A 42 11.95 -7.70 -7.02
C VAL A 42 10.69 -7.87 -6.16
N PRO A 43 10.30 -6.86 -5.36
CA PRO A 43 9.28 -7.00 -4.32
C PRO A 43 7.86 -6.72 -4.83
N CYS A 44 7.72 -5.97 -5.93
CA CYS A 44 6.42 -5.60 -6.49
C CYS A 44 5.75 -6.81 -7.16
N ASN A 45 4.42 -6.88 -7.07
CA ASN A 45 3.63 -7.88 -7.79
C ASN A 45 3.11 -7.38 -9.14
N LYS A 46 3.21 -6.07 -9.40
CA LYS A 46 2.72 -5.42 -10.63
C LYS A 46 3.84 -5.17 -11.66
N CYS A 47 5.08 -5.00 -11.19
CA CYS A 47 6.25 -4.85 -12.05
C CYS A 47 7.34 -5.86 -11.68
N SER A 48 8.25 -6.08 -12.61
CA SER A 48 9.43 -6.94 -12.47
C SER A 48 10.71 -6.13 -12.24
N THR A 49 10.59 -4.84 -11.91
CA THR A 49 11.71 -3.95 -11.60
C THR A 49 12.50 -4.44 -10.38
N ALA A 50 13.82 -4.54 -10.55
CA ALA A 50 14.74 -4.84 -9.48
C ALA A 50 15.17 -3.57 -8.76
N PHE A 51 15.09 -3.57 -7.43
CA PHE A 51 15.50 -2.45 -6.59
C PHE A 51 16.81 -2.80 -5.85
N PRO A 52 17.83 -1.91 -5.94
CA PRO A 52 19.09 -2.13 -5.26
C PRO A 52 18.91 -2.06 -3.74
N ALA A 53 19.90 -2.59 -3.02
CA ALA A 53 19.98 -2.38 -1.58
C ALA A 53 20.33 -0.91 -1.30
N ARG A 54 19.88 -0.39 -0.15
CA ARG A 54 20.33 0.92 0.32
C ARG A 54 21.83 0.90 0.60
N TYR A 55 22.51 1.99 0.31
CA TYR A 55 23.96 2.14 0.53
C TYR A 55 24.36 1.81 1.98
N ASN A 56 23.58 2.28 2.95
CA ASN A 56 23.87 2.11 4.39
C ASN A 56 23.34 0.79 4.99
N THR A 57 22.54 0.01 4.27
CA THR A 57 22.01 -1.26 4.79
C THR A 57 21.54 -2.21 3.70
N HIS A 58 22.03 -3.45 3.74
CA HIS A 58 21.58 -4.51 2.84
C HIS A 58 20.19 -5.07 3.18
N LEU A 59 19.63 -4.68 4.34
CA LEU A 59 18.33 -5.16 4.82
C LEU A 59 17.14 -4.41 4.21
N GLN A 60 17.37 -3.24 3.59
CA GLN A 60 16.34 -2.41 3.00
C GLN A 60 16.61 -2.16 1.52
N ARG A 61 15.54 -2.06 0.75
CA ARG A 61 15.60 -1.69 -0.67
C ARG A 61 15.55 -0.19 -0.84
N ASP A 62 16.25 0.30 -1.84
CA ASP A 62 16.13 1.67 -2.30
C ASP A 62 15.06 1.75 -3.39
N PHE A 63 13.87 2.17 -3.00
CA PHE A 63 12.74 2.38 -3.89
C PHE A 63 12.77 3.72 -4.64
N SER A 64 13.74 4.59 -4.32
CA SER A 64 13.92 5.82 -5.11
C SER A 64 14.52 5.51 -6.49
N PHE A 65 15.31 4.44 -6.56
CA PHE A 65 15.91 3.98 -7.80
C PHE A 65 14.83 3.61 -8.84
N GLY A 66 14.91 4.23 -10.02
CA GLY A 66 13.96 4.00 -11.11
C GLY A 66 12.67 4.79 -11.00
N LEU A 67 12.42 5.59 -9.95
CA LEU A 67 11.25 6.50 -9.94
C LEU A 67 11.41 7.70 -10.88
N GLU A 68 12.63 7.97 -11.34
CA GLU A 68 12.96 9.05 -12.28
C GLU A 68 12.42 8.78 -13.69
N ASP A 69 12.30 7.51 -14.07
CA ASP A 69 11.78 7.06 -15.36
C ASP A 69 10.80 5.90 -15.14
N ILE A 70 9.53 6.26 -14.98
CA ILE A 70 8.44 5.29 -14.78
C ILE A 70 8.20 4.48 -16.06
N ASP A 71 8.46 5.06 -17.24
CA ASP A 71 8.27 4.37 -18.53
C ASP A 71 9.31 3.26 -18.73
N ALA A 72 10.47 3.34 -18.07
CA ALA A 72 11.44 2.25 -17.99
C ALA A 72 10.98 1.06 -17.13
N TRP A 73 9.83 1.15 -16.44
CA TRP A 73 9.37 0.05 -15.59
C TRP A 73 8.89 -1.13 -16.41
N SER A 74 9.52 -2.29 -16.20
CA SER A 74 9.05 -3.55 -16.79
C SER A 74 7.80 -4.05 -16.05
N LEU A 75 6.63 -3.84 -16.64
CA LEU A 75 5.37 -4.39 -16.12
C LEU A 75 5.42 -5.91 -16.12
N ARG A 76 4.85 -6.52 -15.07
CA ARG A 76 4.78 -7.98 -14.96
C ARG A 76 3.48 -8.46 -15.59
N THR A 77 3.56 -9.46 -16.46
CA THR A 77 2.36 -10.11 -17.01
C THR A 77 2.02 -11.39 -16.24
N ASN A 78 0.74 -11.81 -16.30
CA ASN A 78 0.30 -13.10 -15.74
C ASN A 78 1.05 -14.28 -16.36
N ILE A 79 1.29 -14.23 -17.68
CA ILE A 79 1.96 -15.27 -18.44
C ILE A 79 3.39 -15.45 -17.94
N GLU A 80 4.16 -14.36 -17.86
CA GLU A 80 5.53 -14.39 -17.34
C GLU A 80 5.57 -14.84 -15.88
N ASN A 81 4.69 -14.30 -15.03
CA ASN A 81 4.63 -14.69 -13.63
C ASN A 81 4.38 -16.20 -13.47
N ARG A 82 3.43 -16.76 -14.22
CA ARG A 82 3.13 -18.20 -14.21
C ARG A 82 4.31 -19.03 -14.70
N TYR A 83 4.96 -18.60 -15.76
CA TYR A 83 6.15 -19.27 -16.28
C TYR A 83 7.26 -19.32 -15.22
N HIS A 84 7.57 -18.19 -14.58
CA HIS A 84 8.58 -18.12 -13.52
C HIS A 84 8.19 -18.92 -12.27
N ALA A 85 6.92 -18.87 -11.85
CA ALA A 85 6.40 -19.64 -10.72
C ALA A 85 6.47 -21.16 -10.99
N LYS A 86 6.16 -21.61 -12.21
CA LYS A 86 6.27 -23.02 -12.63
C LYS A 86 7.73 -23.48 -12.62
N ASN A 87 8.64 -22.69 -13.19
CA ASN A 87 10.08 -22.96 -13.14
C ASN A 87 10.60 -23.05 -11.69
N TRP A 88 10.07 -22.23 -10.79
CA TRP A 88 10.38 -22.30 -9.36
C TRP A 88 9.86 -23.61 -8.72
N LYS A 89 8.64 -24.05 -9.07
CA LYS A 89 8.05 -25.32 -8.60
C LYS A 89 8.91 -26.50 -9.01
N GLU A 90 9.32 -26.53 -10.29
CA GLU A 90 10.09 -27.60 -10.93
C GLU A 90 11.58 -27.59 -10.55
N ALA A 91 12.09 -26.51 -9.97
CA ALA A 91 13.46 -26.47 -9.47
C ALA A 91 13.68 -27.49 -8.34
N THR A 92 14.69 -28.34 -8.52
CA THR A 92 15.00 -29.48 -7.63
C THR A 92 15.83 -29.09 -6.40
N THR A 93 16.53 -27.95 -6.43
CA THR A 93 17.41 -27.52 -5.32
C THR A 93 16.90 -26.24 -4.67
N LYS A 94 17.12 -26.12 -3.35
CA LYS A 94 16.81 -24.89 -2.60
C LYS A 94 17.57 -23.68 -3.15
N ARG A 95 18.82 -23.87 -3.57
CA ARG A 95 19.64 -22.82 -4.18
C ARG A 95 19.01 -22.30 -5.47
N LYS A 96 18.63 -23.19 -6.40
CA LYS A 96 17.98 -22.79 -7.65
C LYS A 96 16.65 -22.05 -7.41
N ARG A 97 15.87 -22.48 -6.42
CA ARG A 97 14.66 -21.76 -6.00
C ARG A 97 14.97 -20.35 -5.48
N ALA A 98 15.98 -20.20 -4.62
CA ALA A 98 16.41 -18.89 -4.12
C ALA A 98 16.90 -17.97 -5.25
N ASP A 99 17.67 -18.50 -6.20
CA ASP A 99 18.16 -17.73 -7.36
C ASP A 99 17.00 -17.24 -8.24
N LEU A 100 15.99 -18.10 -8.46
CA LEU A 100 14.77 -17.73 -9.20
C LEU A 100 13.94 -16.68 -8.46
N GLU A 101 13.78 -16.80 -7.14
CA GLU A 101 13.10 -15.80 -6.31
C GLU A 101 13.79 -14.44 -6.37
N GLN A 102 15.12 -14.44 -6.28
CA GLN A 102 15.92 -13.22 -6.35
C GLN A 102 15.79 -12.54 -7.71
N LYS A 103 15.76 -13.33 -8.79
CA LYS A 103 15.70 -12.83 -10.16
C LYS A 103 14.30 -12.36 -10.57
N PHE A 104 13.25 -13.09 -10.20
CA PHE A 104 11.90 -12.88 -10.74
C PHE A 104 10.89 -12.42 -9.69
N GLY A 105 11.21 -12.48 -8.40
CA GLY A 105 10.32 -12.00 -7.34
C GLY A 105 9.05 -12.85 -7.15
N THR A 106 9.07 -14.11 -7.58
CA THR A 106 7.90 -15.00 -7.54
C THR A 106 8.28 -16.44 -7.15
N ARG A 107 7.28 -17.14 -6.62
CA ARG A 107 7.27 -18.52 -6.12
C ARG A 107 5.98 -19.16 -6.59
N PHE A 108 5.97 -20.49 -6.60
CA PHE A 108 4.72 -21.20 -6.84
C PHE A 108 3.76 -21.06 -5.65
N SER A 109 2.50 -20.78 -5.97
CA SER A 109 1.35 -20.87 -5.07
C SER A 109 0.29 -21.74 -5.75
N ALA A 110 -0.49 -22.51 -4.98
CA ALA A 110 -1.59 -23.32 -5.51
C ALA A 110 -2.58 -22.49 -6.36
N LEU A 111 -2.69 -21.18 -6.10
CA LEU A 111 -3.52 -20.28 -6.90
C LEU A 111 -3.04 -20.11 -8.35
N HIS A 112 -1.77 -20.44 -8.64
CA HIS A 112 -1.29 -20.49 -10.03
C HIS A 112 -1.92 -21.62 -10.83
N ASP A 113 -2.48 -22.66 -10.20
CA ASP A 113 -3.18 -23.73 -10.93
C ASP A 113 -4.58 -23.29 -11.40
N LEU A 114 -5.09 -22.15 -10.90
CA LEU A 114 -6.36 -21.58 -11.34
C LEU A 114 -6.15 -20.76 -12.62
N GLU A 115 -6.36 -21.35 -13.79
CA GLU A 115 -6.09 -20.71 -15.09
C GLU A 115 -6.77 -19.34 -15.27
N TYR A 116 -7.99 -19.18 -14.73
CA TYR A 116 -8.76 -17.94 -14.82
C TYR A 116 -8.24 -16.81 -13.91
N LEU A 117 -7.38 -17.12 -12.93
CA LEU A 117 -6.96 -16.15 -11.92
C LEU A 117 -5.63 -15.51 -12.31
N ASP A 118 -5.65 -14.21 -12.59
CA ASP A 118 -4.44 -13.43 -12.82
C ASP A 118 -3.85 -12.96 -11.49
N LEU A 119 -2.84 -13.65 -10.96
CA LEU A 119 -2.23 -13.27 -9.66
C LEU A 119 -1.49 -11.93 -9.69
N VAL A 120 -1.04 -11.46 -10.86
CA VAL A 120 -0.46 -10.12 -10.96
C VAL A 120 -1.56 -9.09 -10.72
N ARG A 121 -2.71 -9.22 -11.39
CA ARG A 121 -3.82 -8.26 -11.31
C ARG A 121 -4.68 -8.43 -10.06
N CYS A 122 -5.06 -9.66 -9.74
CA CYS A 122 -6.00 -10.02 -8.67
C CYS A 122 -5.39 -9.95 -7.27
N THR A 123 -4.07 -9.78 -7.11
CA THR A 123 -3.50 -9.37 -5.83
C THR A 123 -3.69 -7.86 -5.64
N ALA A 124 -4.64 -7.50 -4.79
CA ALA A 124 -5.03 -6.12 -4.55
C ALA A 124 -3.95 -5.34 -3.79
N ILE A 125 -3.94 -4.02 -3.98
CA ILE A 125 -3.24 -3.10 -3.09
C ILE A 125 -4.14 -2.92 -1.88
N ASP A 126 -3.59 -3.02 -0.67
CA ASP A 126 -4.32 -2.80 0.57
C ASP A 126 -4.40 -1.28 0.87
N PRO A 127 -5.57 -0.63 0.72
CA PRO A 127 -5.70 0.79 0.99
C PRO A 127 -5.54 1.09 2.49
N MET A 128 -6.00 0.18 3.34
CA MET A 128 -6.09 0.40 4.78
C MET A 128 -4.72 0.38 5.43
N HIS A 129 -3.97 -0.73 5.31
CA HIS A 129 -2.66 -0.83 5.94
C HIS A 129 -1.54 -0.26 5.07
N GLY A 130 -1.66 -0.38 3.74
CA GLY A 130 -0.63 0.09 2.82
C GLY A 130 -0.64 1.61 2.65
N LEU A 131 -1.80 2.17 2.30
CA LEU A 131 -1.88 3.59 1.97
C LEU A 131 -2.16 4.46 3.21
N PHE A 132 -3.24 4.18 3.95
CA PHE A 132 -3.69 5.03 5.05
C PHE A 132 -2.81 4.88 6.30
N LEU A 133 -2.69 3.67 6.87
CA LEU A 133 -1.85 3.46 8.06
C LEU A 133 -0.35 3.42 7.74
N GLY A 134 0.01 3.15 6.49
CA GLY A 134 1.39 3.08 6.00
C GLY A 134 1.88 4.42 5.48
N THR A 135 1.65 4.69 4.19
CA THR A 135 2.21 5.86 3.49
C THR A 135 1.74 7.19 4.06
N ALA A 136 0.45 7.38 4.29
CA ALA A 136 -0.08 8.66 4.77
C ALA A 136 0.48 9.04 6.15
N LYS A 137 0.43 8.10 7.10
CA LYS A 137 1.04 8.24 8.41
C LYS A 137 2.54 8.53 8.32
N LYS A 138 3.26 7.86 7.42
CA LYS A 138 4.69 8.08 7.21
C LYS A 138 4.99 9.48 6.66
N MET A 139 4.17 9.99 5.75
CA MET A 139 4.33 11.34 5.18
C MET A 139 4.12 12.43 6.23
N VAL A 140 3.07 12.32 7.05
CA VAL A 140 2.86 13.24 8.19
C VAL A 140 4.06 13.22 9.13
N LYS A 141 4.57 12.02 9.48
CA LYS A 141 5.78 11.91 10.31
C LYS A 141 6.98 12.61 9.68
N ILE A 142 7.18 12.50 8.37
CA ILE A 142 8.28 13.20 7.67
C ILE A 142 8.09 14.72 7.81
N TRP A 143 6.89 15.24 7.53
CA TRP A 143 6.63 16.68 7.65
C TRP A 143 6.79 17.22 9.09
N ARG A 144 6.55 16.37 10.08
CA ARG A 144 6.66 16.71 11.51
C ARG A 144 8.06 16.52 12.09
N THR A 145 9.00 15.92 11.35
CA THR A 145 10.35 15.62 11.85
C THR A 145 11.46 16.16 10.96
N THR A 146 11.13 16.70 9.79
CA THR A 146 12.10 17.25 8.85
C THR A 146 11.98 18.77 8.82
N ILE A 147 13.14 19.42 8.98
CA ILE A 147 13.30 20.87 8.84
C ILE A 147 13.35 21.21 7.34
N CYS A 148 12.59 22.22 6.94
CA CYS A 148 12.64 22.78 5.61
C CYS A 148 13.88 23.67 5.45
N ASP A 149 14.69 23.39 4.44
CA ASP A 149 15.92 24.17 4.18
C ASP A 149 15.64 25.65 3.85
N LEU A 150 14.44 25.98 3.39
CA LEU A 150 14.05 27.35 3.01
C LEU A 150 13.60 28.19 4.21
N THR A 151 12.84 27.60 5.14
CA THR A 151 12.29 28.33 6.30
C THR A 151 13.08 28.09 7.57
N HIS A 152 13.96 27.09 7.59
CA HIS A 152 14.67 26.60 8.77
C HIS A 152 13.76 26.16 9.93
N GLU A 153 12.49 25.85 9.61
CA GLU A 153 11.48 25.33 10.53
C GLU A 153 10.98 23.96 10.07
N LEU A 154 10.25 23.23 10.93
CA LEU A 154 9.57 21.99 10.51
C LEU A 154 8.60 22.26 9.36
N TYR A 155 8.42 21.30 8.43
CA TYR A 155 7.41 21.45 7.38
C TYR A 155 5.99 21.63 7.92
N LEU A 156 5.69 21.07 9.10
CA LEU A 156 4.45 21.34 9.84
C LEU A 156 4.78 21.57 11.31
N THR A 157 4.49 22.77 11.81
CA THR A 157 4.68 23.17 13.20
C THR A 157 3.46 22.84 14.07
N ASP A 158 3.60 22.93 15.39
CA ASP A 158 2.46 22.75 16.31
C ASP A 158 1.38 23.82 16.13
N ALA A 159 1.78 25.02 15.69
CA ALA A 159 0.85 26.09 15.34
C ALA A 159 0.01 25.69 14.12
N ASP A 160 0.65 25.15 13.08
CA ASP A 160 -0.05 24.64 11.88
C ASP A 160 -1.06 23.55 12.25
N LEU A 161 -0.70 22.62 13.13
CA LEU A 161 -1.61 21.54 13.55
C LEU A 161 -2.85 22.07 14.26
N LYS A 162 -2.69 23.05 15.16
CA LYS A 162 -3.81 23.69 15.87
C LYS A 162 -4.72 24.44 14.93
N GLU A 163 -4.14 25.18 13.97
CA GLU A 163 -4.91 25.90 12.96
C GLU A 163 -5.65 24.94 12.02
N MET A 164 -4.98 23.90 11.53
CA MET A 164 -5.61 22.85 10.71
C MET A 164 -6.75 22.15 11.45
N GLN A 165 -6.62 21.89 12.75
CA GLN A 165 -7.71 21.29 13.53
C GLN A 165 -8.92 22.25 13.64
N LYS A 166 -8.68 23.55 13.81
CA LYS A 166 -9.74 24.55 13.84
C LYS A 166 -10.47 24.58 12.49
N GLU A 167 -9.73 24.67 11.38
CA GLU A 167 -10.28 24.63 10.03
C GLU A 167 -11.03 23.31 9.76
N ALA A 168 -10.49 22.17 10.20
CA ALA A 168 -11.13 20.87 10.03
C ALA A 168 -12.50 20.78 10.72
N ASN A 169 -12.66 21.42 11.88
CA ASN A 169 -13.93 21.43 12.62
C ASN A 169 -15.02 22.22 11.90
N ASP A 170 -14.64 23.20 11.05
CA ASP A 170 -15.57 24.03 10.28
C ASP A 170 -15.96 23.39 8.94
N ILE A 171 -15.28 22.32 8.52
CA ILE A 171 -15.56 21.61 7.26
C ILE A 171 -16.70 20.60 7.47
N ILE A 172 -17.76 20.74 6.67
CA ILE A 172 -18.86 19.78 6.62
C ILE A 172 -18.41 18.56 5.81
N LEU A 173 -18.26 17.43 6.50
CA LEU A 173 -17.89 16.16 5.87
C LEU A 173 -19.14 15.41 5.36
N PRO A 174 -19.07 14.80 4.16
CA PRO A 174 -20.07 13.82 3.71
C PRO A 174 -20.19 12.65 4.68
N ALA A 175 -21.37 12.03 4.73
CA ALA A 175 -21.70 10.97 5.70
C ALA A 175 -20.77 9.74 5.63
N GLN A 176 -20.09 9.51 4.51
CA GLN A 176 -19.15 8.39 4.36
C GLN A 176 -17.77 8.60 5.03
N TYR A 177 -17.49 9.78 5.58
CA TYR A 177 -16.22 10.12 6.21
C TYR A 177 -16.37 10.26 7.73
N THR A 178 -15.39 9.73 8.46
CA THR A 178 -15.35 9.82 9.93
C THR A 178 -14.66 11.12 10.35
N PRO A 179 -15.32 11.99 11.14
CA PRO A 179 -14.71 13.21 11.65
C PRO A 179 -13.46 12.95 12.49
N ILE A 180 -12.47 13.84 12.36
CA ILE A 180 -11.21 13.77 13.12
C ILE A 180 -11.25 14.80 14.25
N ASN A 181 -11.70 14.38 15.43
CA ASN A 181 -11.88 15.27 16.56
C ASN A 181 -10.60 15.38 17.38
N GLN A 182 -10.02 16.58 17.47
CA GLN A 182 -8.83 16.95 18.27
C GLN A 182 -7.51 16.26 17.89
N LYS A 183 -7.56 15.18 17.11
CA LYS A 183 -6.39 14.36 16.80
C LYS A 183 -5.40 15.01 15.83
N ILE A 184 -5.83 15.94 14.98
CA ILE A 184 -4.89 16.69 14.13
C ILE A 184 -4.00 17.56 15.00
N ALA A 185 -4.60 18.31 15.94
CA ALA A 185 -3.88 19.16 16.89
C ALA A 185 -2.97 18.36 17.84
N SER A 186 -3.31 17.10 18.13
CA SER A 186 -2.50 16.21 18.97
C SER A 186 -1.54 15.33 18.15
N ASP A 187 -0.90 15.91 17.14
CA ASP A 187 0.13 15.24 16.33
C ASP A 187 -0.33 13.94 15.66
N PHE A 188 -1.59 13.91 15.21
CA PHE A 188 -2.20 12.75 14.54
C PHE A 188 -2.16 11.47 15.41
N SER A 189 -2.16 11.63 16.74
CA SER A 189 -2.09 10.52 17.69
C SER A 189 -3.26 9.55 17.51
N ASP A 190 -2.93 8.26 17.43
CA ASP A 190 -3.87 7.14 17.41
C ASP A 190 -5.05 7.28 16.42
N LEU A 191 -4.77 7.86 15.25
CA LEU A 191 -5.72 7.82 14.14
C LEU A 191 -5.90 6.38 13.64
N LYS A 192 -7.17 5.97 13.60
CA LYS A 192 -7.63 4.72 12.99
C LYS A 192 -7.61 4.85 11.48
N ALA A 193 -7.69 3.71 10.78
CA ALA A 193 -7.56 3.71 9.33
C ALA A 193 -8.64 4.54 8.61
N ASP A 194 -9.88 4.55 9.10
CA ASP A 194 -10.95 5.36 8.49
C ASP A 194 -10.80 6.87 8.78
N GLU A 195 -10.17 7.23 9.90
CA GLU A 195 -9.78 8.62 10.17
C GLU A 195 -8.61 9.03 9.25
N TRP A 196 -7.62 8.15 9.02
CA TRP A 196 -6.56 8.39 8.02
C TRP A 196 -7.12 8.51 6.60
N ARG A 197 -8.13 7.72 6.25
CA ARG A 197 -8.84 7.85 4.98
C ARG A 197 -9.49 9.23 4.85
N THR A 198 -10.16 9.70 5.91
CA THR A 198 -10.77 11.04 5.94
C THR A 198 -9.72 12.13 5.82
N TRP A 199 -8.60 12.00 6.53
CA TRP A 199 -7.45 12.89 6.38
C TRP A 199 -6.96 12.93 4.93
N CYS A 200 -6.68 11.77 4.33
CA CYS A 200 -6.14 11.70 2.98
C CYS A 200 -7.08 12.27 1.92
N LEU A 201 -8.34 11.84 1.93
CA LEU A 201 -9.25 12.08 0.80
C LEU A 201 -10.08 13.35 0.93
N ALA A 202 -10.37 13.81 2.16
CA ALA A 202 -11.28 14.93 2.37
C ALA A 202 -10.56 16.16 2.93
N LEU A 203 -9.74 15.99 3.97
CA LEU A 203 -9.20 17.12 4.73
C LEU A 203 -7.86 17.63 4.18
N SER A 204 -6.87 16.75 4.02
CA SER A 204 -5.50 17.13 3.64
C SER A 204 -5.37 17.90 2.31
N PRO A 205 -6.20 17.67 1.27
CA PRO A 205 -6.14 18.49 0.05
C PRO A 205 -6.45 19.98 0.31
N LEU A 206 -7.29 20.26 1.30
CA LEU A 206 -7.69 21.60 1.72
C LEU A 206 -6.71 22.16 2.75
N LEU A 207 -6.46 21.40 3.82
CA LEU A 207 -5.72 21.85 5.00
C LEU A 207 -4.22 21.99 4.75
N LEU A 208 -3.62 21.25 3.82
CA LEU A 208 -2.20 21.41 3.49
C LEU A 208 -1.92 22.55 2.50
N LYS A 209 -2.97 23.24 2.02
CA LYS A 209 -2.79 24.42 1.16
C LYS A 209 -2.00 25.49 1.93
N SER A 210 -1.03 26.10 1.26
CA SER A 210 -0.12 27.13 1.82
C SER A 210 0.76 26.73 3.01
N ARG A 211 0.67 25.48 3.52
CA ARG A 211 1.47 25.00 4.66
C ARG A 211 2.68 24.15 4.25
N LEU A 212 2.63 23.55 3.07
CA LEU A 212 3.74 22.77 2.53
C LEU A 212 4.34 23.44 1.27
N PRO A 213 5.64 23.26 1.00
CA PRO A 213 6.21 23.65 -0.28
C PRO A 213 5.48 22.98 -1.45
N VAL A 214 5.43 23.67 -2.58
CA VAL A 214 4.68 23.25 -3.79
C VAL A 214 5.01 21.82 -4.18
N ARG A 215 6.29 21.44 -4.22
CA ARG A 215 6.73 20.09 -4.57
C ARG A 215 6.15 19.00 -3.65
N HIS A 216 6.09 19.23 -2.34
CA HIS A 216 5.51 18.27 -1.40
C HIS A 216 4.00 18.16 -1.59
N LYS A 217 3.33 19.28 -1.84
CA LYS A 217 1.89 19.32 -2.11
C LYS A 217 1.54 18.57 -3.40
N GLU A 218 2.28 18.78 -4.48
CA GLU A 218 2.06 18.08 -5.76
C GLU A 218 2.26 16.57 -5.65
N ASN A 219 3.31 16.14 -4.93
CA ASN A 219 3.54 14.73 -4.65
C ASN A 219 2.42 14.13 -3.80
N TRP A 220 1.94 14.86 -2.79
CA TRP A 220 0.81 14.43 -1.98
C TRP A 220 -0.48 14.35 -2.78
N ALA A 221 -0.75 15.30 -3.68
CA ALA A 221 -1.92 15.28 -4.56
C ALA A 221 -1.94 14.03 -5.46
N LYS A 222 -0.79 13.62 -6.02
CA LYS A 222 -0.68 12.36 -6.77
C LYS A 222 -1.00 11.14 -5.89
N PHE A 223 -0.54 11.14 -4.64
CA PHE A 223 -0.87 10.08 -3.68
C PHE A 223 -2.37 10.04 -3.34
N VAL A 224 -3.01 11.20 -3.10
CA VAL A 224 -4.46 11.29 -2.88
C VAL A 224 -5.24 10.79 -4.08
N GLN A 225 -4.84 11.17 -5.30
CA GLN A 225 -5.45 10.66 -6.53
C GLN A 225 -5.32 9.14 -6.65
N ALA A 226 -4.13 8.58 -6.32
CA ALA A 226 -3.95 7.13 -6.29
C ALA A 226 -4.87 6.45 -5.27
N CYS A 227 -5.07 7.07 -4.09
CA CYS A 227 -5.99 6.56 -3.07
C CYS A 227 -7.45 6.56 -3.55
N HIS A 228 -7.88 7.54 -4.34
CA HIS A 228 -9.21 7.55 -4.95
C HIS A 228 -9.42 6.44 -5.99
N ILE A 229 -8.36 6.01 -6.68
CA ILE A 229 -8.44 4.95 -7.70
C ILE A 229 -8.56 3.56 -7.06
N VAL A 230 -7.92 3.35 -5.92
CA VAL A 230 -7.86 2.02 -5.27
C VAL A 230 -8.92 1.77 -4.21
N GLN A 231 -9.71 2.79 -3.86
CA GLN A 231 -10.80 2.70 -2.89
C GLN A 231 -12.12 2.26 -3.55
#